data_AF-A0A952XGM3-F1
#
_entry.id   AF-A0A952XGM3-F1
#
_cell.length_a   1.000
_cell.length_b   1.000
_cell.length_c   1.000
_cell.angle_alpha   90.00
_cell.angle_beta   90.00
_cell.angle_gamma   90.00
#
_symmetry.space_group_name_H-M   'P 1'
#
loop_
_entity.id
_entity.type
_entity.pdbx_description
1 polymer ?
#
loop_
_entity_poly.entity_id
_entity_poly.type
_entity_poly.pdbx_seq_one_letter_code
_entity_poly.pdbx_strand_id
1 'polypeptide(L)'
;MKIWIVHAFTDRIFSGNPAAVVPLERWLPDATLQAIAAENNLSETAFLAPTGLRGNFQLRWFTPLTEVPLCGHATLAAGAILLSEIDPGLEVVVFDTHAGALIVRHTPEGYTLDLPRRQRTPWEPPQELARALGVAEFTDAFTGEYACVVLEDEKALKKIKPDVAAINQIIRGPRQGCLIVTAPGDEGKPYDFVSRFFGPGVGIDEDPVTGSAFADVAPYWCDRFDMESVVGFQASKRGGYVRAIQTLSSVRLLGQVAVYLRGELDPSIARLANRTEEPEAPRRKKRRAKRALPAIFEDPLLPGLEAAPPPTSHPAPPETQGPPPPRIMVTGGK
;
A
#
# COMPACT_ATOMS: atom_id res chain seq x y z
N MET A 1 19.63 9.28 -10.42
CA MET A 1 18.91 8.03 -10.76
C MET A 1 17.53 8.43 -11.22
N LYS A 2 16.97 7.83 -12.28
CA LYS A 2 15.65 8.23 -12.79
C LYS A 2 14.53 7.68 -11.90
N ILE A 3 13.41 8.40 -11.84
CA ILE A 3 12.20 7.98 -11.14
C ILE A 3 10.97 8.34 -12.00
N TRP A 4 9.98 7.45 -11.98
CA TRP A 4 8.66 7.69 -12.53
C TRP A 4 7.62 7.51 -11.45
N ILE A 5 6.59 8.36 -11.44
CA ILE A 5 5.35 8.07 -10.71
C ILE A 5 4.32 7.64 -11.74
N VAL A 6 3.83 6.41 -11.59
CA VAL A 6 2.96 5.74 -12.56
C VAL A 6 1.70 5.29 -11.85
N HIS A 7 0.55 5.56 -12.46
CA HIS A 7 -0.72 5.02 -12.00
C HIS A 7 -1.04 3.76 -12.80
N ALA A 8 -1.08 2.62 -12.13
CA ALA A 8 -1.46 1.35 -12.72
C ALA A 8 -2.97 1.12 -12.68
N PHE A 9 -3.47 0.28 -13.59
CA PHE A 9 -4.89 -0.06 -13.76
C PHE A 9 -5.78 1.14 -14.11
N THR A 10 -5.22 2.07 -14.88
CA THR A 10 -5.92 3.26 -15.36
C THR A 10 -5.26 3.85 -16.60
N ASP A 11 -6.07 4.48 -17.44
CA ASP A 11 -5.68 5.31 -18.59
C ASP A 11 -5.68 6.82 -18.24
N ARG A 12 -6.05 7.19 -17.01
CA ARG A 12 -6.20 8.57 -16.57
C ARG A 12 -5.31 8.88 -15.37
N ILE A 13 -4.72 10.08 -15.39
CA ILE A 13 -4.01 10.62 -14.23
C ILE A 13 -5.03 10.85 -13.10
N PHE A 14 -4.58 10.66 -11.85
CA PHE A 14 -5.35 10.75 -10.60
C PHE A 14 -6.34 9.61 -10.30
N SER A 15 -6.49 8.62 -11.17
CA SER A 15 -7.14 7.33 -10.89
C SER A 15 -6.12 6.20 -10.78
N GLY A 16 -6.57 4.95 -10.63
CA GLY A 16 -5.69 3.79 -10.52
C GLY A 16 -4.87 3.77 -9.22
N ASN A 17 -3.86 2.90 -9.18
CA ASN A 17 -2.96 2.77 -8.03
C ASN A 17 -1.57 3.36 -8.34
N PRO A 18 -1.14 4.43 -7.62
CA PRO A 18 0.17 5.04 -7.84
C PRO A 18 1.32 4.19 -7.29
N ALA A 19 2.36 4.01 -8.11
CA ALA A 19 3.64 3.47 -7.70
C ALA A 19 4.79 4.35 -8.20
N ALA A 20 5.85 4.46 -7.39
CA ALA A 20 7.14 4.95 -7.87
C ALA A 20 7.91 3.82 -8.54
N VAL A 21 8.57 4.08 -9.66
CA VAL A 21 9.44 3.14 -10.37
C VAL A 21 10.83 3.73 -10.45
N VAL A 22 11.81 3.04 -9.88
CA VAL A 22 13.21 3.51 -9.77
C VAL A 22 14.16 2.45 -10.33
N PRO A 23 14.53 2.55 -11.62
CA PRO A 23 15.56 1.70 -12.20
C PRO A 23 16.94 2.03 -11.62
N LEU A 24 17.66 0.99 -11.24
CA LEU A 24 18.99 1.05 -10.65
C LEU A 24 20.00 0.36 -11.57
N GLU A 25 21.23 0.85 -11.58
CA GLU A 25 22.35 0.15 -12.23
C GLU A 25 22.83 -1.03 -11.38
N ARG A 26 22.72 -0.90 -10.05
CA ARG A 26 23.05 -1.92 -9.04
C ARG A 26 22.21 -1.68 -7.79
N TRP A 27 22.02 -2.71 -6.98
CA TRP A 27 21.29 -2.57 -5.72
C TRP A 27 21.92 -1.54 -4.78
N LEU A 28 21.06 -0.73 -4.17
CA LEU A 28 21.40 0.12 -3.04
C LEU A 28 21.22 -0.68 -1.74
N PRO A 29 21.84 -0.27 -0.62
CA PRO A 29 21.54 -0.86 0.68
C PRO A 29 20.06 -0.79 1.02
N ASP A 30 19.53 -1.81 1.71
CA ASP A 30 18.11 -1.93 2.04
C ASP A 30 17.58 -0.71 2.81
N ALA A 31 18.36 -0.17 3.74
CA ALA A 31 18.01 1.03 4.49
C ALA A 31 17.80 2.26 3.56
N THR A 32 18.55 2.35 2.46
CA THR A 32 18.40 3.41 1.46
C THR A 32 17.14 3.19 0.61
N LEU A 33 16.87 1.96 0.18
CA LEU A 33 15.65 1.62 -0.55
C LEU A 33 14.39 1.94 0.28
N GLN A 34 14.39 1.53 1.54
CA GLN A 34 13.32 1.81 2.48
C GLN A 34 13.15 3.32 2.73
N ALA A 35 14.26 4.07 2.89
CA ALA A 35 14.20 5.52 3.08
C ALA A 35 13.61 6.24 1.86
N ILE A 36 13.97 5.84 0.63
CA ILE A 36 13.37 6.39 -0.59
C ILE A 36 11.87 6.08 -0.63
N ALA A 37 11.47 4.85 -0.32
CA ALA A 37 10.07 4.46 -0.32
C ALA A 37 9.25 5.23 0.73
N ALA A 38 9.81 5.44 1.91
CA ALA A 38 9.23 6.25 2.97
C ALA A 38 9.07 7.72 2.54
N GLU A 39 10.09 8.31 1.91
CA GLU A 39 10.06 9.70 1.44
C GLU A 39 9.05 9.91 0.31
N ASN A 40 8.94 8.95 -0.62
CA ASN A 40 7.96 9.00 -1.70
C ASN A 40 6.52 8.95 -1.17
N ASN A 41 6.29 8.26 -0.05
CA ASN A 41 5.00 8.13 0.62
C ASN A 41 3.84 7.76 -0.33
N LEU A 42 4.10 6.83 -1.25
CA LEU A 42 3.11 6.21 -2.12
C LEU A 42 2.77 4.81 -1.59
N SER A 43 1.78 4.14 -2.19
CA SER A 43 1.44 2.75 -1.87
C SER A 43 2.71 1.90 -1.89
N GLU A 44 3.46 1.94 -3.01
CA GLU A 44 4.72 1.24 -3.16
C GLU A 44 5.72 2.02 -4.03
N THR A 45 7.01 1.80 -3.73
CA THR A 45 8.13 2.08 -4.61
C THR A 45 8.71 0.76 -5.12
N ALA A 46 8.73 0.59 -6.45
CA ALA A 46 9.38 -0.50 -7.15
C ALA A 46 10.81 -0.13 -7.54
N PHE A 47 11.77 -0.95 -7.09
CA PHE A 47 13.17 -0.85 -7.49
C PHE A 47 13.53 -2.04 -8.37
N LEU A 48 14.21 -1.77 -9.47
CA LEU A 48 14.60 -2.79 -10.43
C LEU A 48 16.07 -2.66 -10.82
N ALA A 49 16.75 -3.79 -10.96
CA ALA A 49 18.14 -3.87 -11.36
C ALA A 49 18.30 -4.91 -12.49
N PRO A 50 19.14 -4.67 -13.50
CA PRO A 50 19.33 -5.62 -14.60
C PRO A 50 20.00 -6.91 -14.11
N THR A 51 19.59 -8.07 -14.65
CA THR A 51 20.28 -9.35 -14.38
C THR A 51 21.50 -9.57 -15.28
N GLY A 52 21.70 -8.70 -16.28
CA GLY A 52 22.69 -8.86 -17.35
C GLY A 52 22.12 -9.45 -18.65
N LEU A 53 20.93 -10.08 -18.61
CA LEU A 53 20.21 -10.51 -19.80
C LEU A 53 19.19 -9.45 -20.22
N ARG A 54 19.19 -9.05 -21.50
CA ARG A 54 18.24 -8.04 -22.02
C ARG A 54 16.80 -8.51 -21.81
N GLY A 55 15.96 -7.63 -21.26
CA GLY A 55 14.57 -7.94 -20.92
C GLY A 55 14.35 -8.61 -19.57
N ASN A 56 15.44 -8.92 -18.84
CA ASN A 56 15.37 -9.58 -17.53
C ASN A 56 15.90 -8.66 -16.43
N PHE A 57 15.11 -8.51 -15.38
CA PHE A 57 15.41 -7.64 -14.26
C PHE A 57 15.12 -8.35 -12.94
N GLN A 58 15.83 -7.98 -11.88
CA GLN A 58 15.37 -8.25 -10.52
C GLN A 58 14.43 -7.14 -10.10
N LEU A 59 13.45 -7.44 -9.24
CA LEU A 59 12.45 -6.48 -8.79
C LEU A 59 12.16 -6.65 -7.30
N ARG A 60 12.13 -5.53 -6.58
CA ARG A 60 11.79 -5.44 -5.16
C ARG A 60 10.78 -4.31 -4.95
N TRP A 61 9.92 -4.45 -3.94
CA TRP A 61 8.85 -3.52 -3.66
C TRP A 61 8.85 -3.10 -2.20
N PHE A 62 8.74 -1.81 -1.97
CA PHE A 62 8.75 -1.23 -0.64
C PHE A 62 7.53 -0.35 -0.45
N THR A 63 6.77 -0.63 0.60
CA THR A 63 5.85 0.35 1.18
C THR A 63 6.66 1.39 1.96
N PRO A 64 6.04 2.47 2.47
CA PRO A 64 6.73 3.41 3.35
C PRO A 64 7.29 2.76 4.63
N LEU A 65 6.78 1.59 5.04
CA LEU A 65 7.12 0.96 6.32
C LEU A 65 7.99 -0.30 6.18
N THR A 66 7.86 -1.04 5.08
CA THR A 66 8.51 -2.35 4.90
C THR A 66 8.62 -2.76 3.44
N GLU A 67 9.60 -3.63 3.15
CA GLU A 67 9.59 -4.45 1.94
C GLU A 67 8.42 -5.43 1.97
N VAL A 68 7.79 -5.65 0.81
CA VAL A 68 6.69 -6.61 0.62
C VAL A 68 7.07 -7.70 -0.38
N PRO A 69 6.60 -8.94 -0.20
CA PRO A 69 7.05 -10.08 -1.01
C PRO A 69 6.51 -10.09 -2.44
N LEU A 70 5.44 -9.35 -2.72
CA LEU A 70 4.79 -9.27 -4.02
C LEU A 70 3.91 -8.02 -4.09
N CYS A 71 3.98 -7.27 -5.18
CA CYS A 71 3.06 -6.17 -5.47
C CYS A 71 2.66 -6.13 -6.94
N GLY A 72 1.38 -6.37 -7.23
CA GLY A 72 0.89 -6.49 -8.61
C GLY A 72 0.95 -5.18 -9.40
N HIS A 73 0.40 -4.09 -8.84
CA HIS A 73 0.28 -2.82 -9.57
C HIS A 73 1.65 -2.17 -9.82
N ALA A 74 2.57 -2.23 -8.86
CA ALA A 74 3.93 -1.70 -9.03
C ALA A 74 4.77 -2.55 -9.99
N THR A 75 4.50 -3.86 -10.08
CA THR A 75 5.09 -4.72 -11.12
C THR A 75 4.59 -4.33 -12.51
N LEU A 76 3.28 -4.13 -12.67
CA LEU A 76 2.70 -3.67 -13.94
C LEU A 76 3.29 -2.31 -14.34
N ALA A 77 3.38 -1.37 -13.40
CA ALA A 77 3.99 -0.07 -13.62
C ALA A 77 5.47 -0.17 -14.04
N ALA A 78 6.28 -0.96 -13.33
CA ALA A 78 7.69 -1.14 -13.65
C ALA A 78 7.90 -1.76 -15.04
N GLY A 79 7.14 -2.81 -15.35
CA GLY A 79 7.19 -3.46 -16.67
C GLY A 79 6.76 -2.50 -17.78
N ALA A 80 5.69 -1.73 -17.55
CA ALA A 80 5.25 -0.74 -18.53
C ALA A 80 6.31 0.32 -18.82
N ILE A 81 6.95 0.90 -17.79
CA ILE A 81 8.02 1.88 -17.98
C ILE A 81 9.22 1.29 -18.74
N LEU A 82 9.58 0.05 -18.46
CA LEU A 82 10.63 -0.64 -19.21
C LEU A 82 10.26 -0.77 -20.70
N LEU A 83 9.03 -1.23 -20.97
CA LEU A 83 8.52 -1.49 -22.32
C LEU A 83 8.19 -0.21 -23.11
N SER A 84 7.90 0.92 -22.44
CA SER A 84 7.43 2.14 -23.12
C SER A 84 8.45 3.27 -23.16
N GLU A 85 9.34 3.38 -22.16
CA GLU A 85 10.24 4.53 -22.03
C GLU A 85 11.73 4.17 -21.95
N ILE A 86 12.09 2.97 -21.49
CA ILE A 86 13.50 2.60 -21.30
C ILE A 86 14.04 1.77 -22.47
N ASP A 87 13.34 0.72 -22.87
CA ASP A 87 13.68 -0.10 -24.04
C ASP A 87 12.40 -0.45 -24.83
N PRO A 88 11.89 0.49 -25.67
CA PRO A 88 10.70 0.27 -26.49
C PRO A 88 10.82 -0.84 -27.54
N GLY A 89 12.03 -1.42 -27.71
CA GLY A 89 12.25 -2.59 -28.55
C GLY A 89 11.99 -3.92 -27.83
N LEU A 90 11.48 -3.89 -26.60
CA LEU A 90 11.02 -5.06 -25.86
C LEU A 90 9.49 -5.19 -25.98
N GLU A 91 9.02 -6.43 -26.15
CA GLU A 91 7.59 -6.75 -26.07
C GLU A 91 7.21 -7.38 -24.71
N VAL A 92 8.22 -7.91 -24.01
CA VAL A 92 8.09 -8.63 -22.75
C VAL A 92 9.23 -8.27 -21.81
N VAL A 93 8.89 -8.17 -20.52
CA VAL A 93 9.84 -8.07 -19.43
C VAL A 93 9.60 -9.23 -18.47
N VAL A 94 10.69 -9.85 -18.02
CA VAL A 94 10.67 -10.88 -16.99
C VAL A 94 11.36 -10.36 -15.73
N PHE A 95 10.64 -10.38 -14.62
CA PHE A 95 11.17 -10.04 -13.30
C PHE A 95 11.50 -11.30 -12.52
N ASP A 96 12.75 -11.42 -12.09
CA ASP A 96 13.21 -12.39 -11.10
C ASP A 96 12.99 -11.82 -9.70
N THR A 97 12.11 -12.44 -8.93
CA THR A 97 11.65 -11.93 -7.64
C THR A 97 11.66 -13.05 -6.60
N HIS A 98 11.60 -12.70 -5.31
CA HIS A 98 11.49 -13.69 -4.24
C HIS A 98 10.20 -14.53 -4.33
N ALA A 99 9.16 -14.03 -5.00
CA ALA A 99 7.91 -14.76 -5.25
C ALA A 99 7.95 -15.63 -6.52
N GLY A 100 9.10 -15.69 -7.21
CA GLY A 100 9.27 -16.34 -8.50
C GLY A 100 9.22 -15.36 -9.67
N ALA A 101 9.20 -15.90 -10.89
CA ALA A 101 9.21 -15.08 -12.09
C ALA A 101 7.85 -14.41 -12.32
N LEU A 102 7.86 -13.09 -12.54
CA LEU A 102 6.69 -12.31 -12.95
C LEU A 102 6.91 -11.76 -14.35
N ILE A 103 5.89 -11.83 -15.18
CA ILE A 103 6.02 -11.47 -16.60
C ILE A 103 5.05 -10.34 -16.93
N VAL A 104 5.59 -9.26 -17.47
CA VAL A 104 4.81 -8.14 -18.01
C VAL A 104 4.95 -8.10 -19.52
N ARG A 105 3.82 -8.00 -20.23
CA ARG A 105 3.80 -7.88 -21.70
C ARG A 105 3.02 -6.66 -22.13
N HIS A 106 3.47 -6.03 -23.20
CA HIS A 106 2.71 -5.00 -23.89
C HIS A 106 1.70 -5.65 -24.85
N THR A 107 0.48 -5.12 -24.89
CA THR A 107 -0.58 -5.51 -25.84
C THR A 107 -1.25 -4.26 -26.42
N PRO A 108 -2.01 -4.36 -27.52
CA PRO A 108 -2.75 -3.22 -28.06
C PRO A 108 -3.73 -2.57 -27.05
N GLU A 109 -4.21 -3.34 -26.06
CA GLU A 109 -5.16 -2.90 -25.05
C GLU A 109 -4.51 -2.48 -23.72
N GLY A 110 -3.18 -2.47 -23.62
CA GLY A 110 -2.44 -2.04 -22.43
C GLY A 110 -1.32 -3.01 -22.04
N TYR A 111 -1.24 -3.36 -20.77
CA TYR A 111 -0.21 -4.23 -20.23
C TYR A 111 -0.82 -5.42 -19.51
N THR A 112 -0.18 -6.58 -19.64
CA THR A 112 -0.60 -7.79 -18.92
C THR A 112 0.40 -8.18 -17.85
N LEU A 113 -0.09 -8.74 -16.75
CA LEU A 113 0.69 -9.32 -15.66
C LEU A 113 0.07 -10.66 -15.27
N ASP A 114 0.87 -11.73 -15.30
CA ASP A 114 0.44 -13.04 -14.79
C ASP A 114 0.72 -13.13 -13.29
N LEU A 115 -0.30 -13.43 -12.49
CA LEU A 115 -0.18 -13.72 -11.06
C LEU A 115 -0.62 -15.17 -10.76
N PRO A 116 -0.05 -15.82 -9.73
CA PRO A 116 -0.42 -17.20 -9.39
C PRO A 116 -1.89 -17.30 -8.97
N ARG A 117 -2.59 -18.32 -9.47
CA ARG A 117 -3.96 -18.63 -9.03
C ARG A 117 -3.88 -19.34 -7.69
N ARG A 118 -4.60 -18.82 -6.68
CA ARG A 118 -4.73 -19.50 -5.39
C ARG A 118 -5.97 -20.38 -5.36
N GLN A 119 -5.86 -21.48 -4.61
CA GLN A 119 -7.02 -22.31 -4.29
C GLN A 119 -7.88 -21.56 -3.27
N ARG A 120 -9.17 -21.43 -3.58
CA ARG A 120 -10.15 -20.85 -2.66
C ARG A 120 -10.65 -21.93 -1.71
N THR A 121 -10.72 -21.60 -0.43
CA THR A 121 -11.29 -22.46 0.60
C THR A 121 -12.48 -21.74 1.24
N PRO A 122 -13.65 -22.38 1.39
CA PRO A 122 -14.78 -21.80 2.11
C PRO A 122 -14.36 -21.33 3.50
N TRP A 123 -14.89 -20.20 3.93
CA TRP A 123 -14.56 -19.60 5.21
C TRP A 123 -15.81 -19.08 5.89
N GLU A 124 -15.93 -19.30 7.20
CA GLU A 124 -16.97 -18.70 8.03
C GLU A 124 -16.40 -17.47 8.77
N PRO A 125 -16.75 -16.24 8.36
CA PRO A 125 -16.22 -15.05 9.01
C PRO A 125 -16.79 -14.88 10.42
N PRO A 126 -16.00 -14.38 11.39
CA PRO A 126 -16.53 -13.99 12.68
C PRO A 126 -17.66 -12.96 12.53
N GLN A 127 -18.73 -13.06 13.32
CA GLN A 127 -19.87 -12.11 13.27
C GLN A 127 -19.46 -10.65 13.48
N GLU A 128 -18.37 -10.43 14.20
CA GLU A 128 -17.78 -9.11 14.43
C GLU A 128 -17.33 -8.43 13.13
N LEU A 129 -17.00 -9.20 12.09
CA LEU A 129 -16.58 -8.65 10.80
C LEU A 129 -17.73 -7.94 10.08
N ALA A 130 -18.94 -8.50 10.12
CA ALA A 130 -20.12 -7.86 9.54
C ALA A 130 -20.41 -6.52 10.23
N ARG A 131 -20.28 -6.49 11.56
CA ARG A 131 -20.36 -5.24 12.35
C ARG A 131 -19.27 -4.24 11.97
N ALA A 132 -18.02 -4.69 11.82
CA ALA A 132 -16.90 -3.85 11.43
C ALA A 132 -17.08 -3.24 10.02
N LEU A 133 -17.76 -3.93 9.11
CA LEU A 133 -18.07 -3.42 7.78
C LEU A 133 -19.38 -2.60 7.72
N GLY A 134 -20.20 -2.67 8.76
CA GLY A 134 -21.51 -2.02 8.81
C GLY A 134 -22.55 -2.70 7.89
N VAL A 135 -22.46 -4.02 7.71
CA VAL A 135 -23.39 -4.81 6.90
C VAL A 135 -24.14 -5.84 7.77
N ALA A 136 -25.30 -6.28 7.30
CA ALA A 136 -26.12 -7.25 8.04
C ALA A 136 -25.56 -8.67 7.91
N GLU A 137 -25.25 -9.10 6.69
CA GLU A 137 -24.79 -10.45 6.37
C GLU A 137 -23.90 -10.46 5.13
N PHE A 138 -23.21 -11.59 4.95
CA PHE A 138 -22.43 -11.90 3.75
C PHE A 138 -23.16 -12.96 2.94
N THR A 139 -23.17 -12.84 1.61
CA THR A 139 -23.79 -13.85 0.73
C THR A 139 -22.87 -15.04 0.49
N ASP A 140 -21.56 -14.85 0.64
CA ASP A 140 -20.54 -15.89 0.58
C ASP A 140 -19.24 -15.39 1.25
N ALA A 141 -18.34 -16.30 1.58
CA ALA A 141 -17.02 -15.98 2.10
C ALA A 141 -16.01 -17.12 1.86
N PHE A 142 -14.79 -16.72 1.53
CA PHE A 142 -13.70 -17.66 1.27
C PHE A 142 -12.34 -17.06 1.62
N THR A 143 -11.35 -17.92 1.81
CA THR A 143 -9.94 -17.55 1.88
C THR A 143 -9.21 -18.04 0.64
N GLY A 144 -8.48 -17.15 -0.02
CA GLY A 144 -7.48 -17.47 -1.04
C GLY A 144 -6.10 -17.04 -0.56
N GLU A 145 -5.47 -16.11 -1.28
CA GLU A 145 -4.34 -15.34 -0.71
C GLU A 145 -4.82 -14.47 0.46
N TYR A 146 -6.02 -13.90 0.34
CA TYR A 146 -6.63 -13.01 1.33
C TYR A 146 -7.94 -13.59 1.86
N ALA A 147 -8.39 -13.07 3.01
CA ALA A 147 -9.77 -13.25 3.43
C ALA A 147 -10.68 -12.46 2.49
N CYS A 148 -11.77 -13.06 2.04
CA CYS A 148 -12.74 -12.46 1.12
C CYS A 148 -14.16 -12.65 1.64
N VAL A 149 -14.95 -11.59 1.60
CA VAL A 149 -16.39 -11.62 1.86
C VAL A 149 -17.16 -11.06 0.66
N VAL A 150 -18.29 -11.68 0.36
CA VAL A 150 -19.15 -11.32 -0.77
C VAL A 150 -20.41 -10.67 -0.23
N LEU A 151 -20.77 -9.51 -0.78
CA LEU A 151 -22.00 -8.79 -0.48
C LEU A 151 -23.04 -9.05 -1.57
N GLU A 152 -24.29 -8.73 -1.26
CA GLU A 152 -25.42 -8.92 -2.17
C GLU A 152 -25.29 -8.09 -3.45
N ASP A 153 -24.96 -6.81 -3.32
CA ASP A 153 -24.95 -5.88 -4.44
C ASP A 153 -23.87 -4.78 -4.32
N GLU A 154 -23.66 -4.11 -5.45
CA GLU A 154 -22.71 -2.99 -5.57
C GLU A 154 -23.06 -1.82 -4.64
N LYS A 155 -24.35 -1.61 -4.37
CA LYS A 155 -24.85 -0.56 -3.49
C LYS A 155 -24.44 -0.79 -2.03
N ALA A 156 -24.49 -2.02 -1.54
CA ALA A 156 -24.04 -2.42 -0.22
C ALA A 156 -22.53 -2.19 -0.11
N LEU A 157 -21.75 -2.66 -1.09
CA LEU A 157 -20.30 -2.49 -1.13
C LEU A 157 -19.87 -1.03 -1.13
N LYS A 158 -20.52 -0.15 -1.89
CA LYS A 158 -20.19 1.28 -1.91
C LYS A 158 -20.54 2.00 -0.60
N LYS A 159 -21.50 1.48 0.17
CA LYS A 159 -21.95 2.09 1.43
C LYS A 159 -21.14 1.70 2.65
N ILE A 160 -20.35 0.62 2.59
CA ILE A 160 -19.57 0.17 3.74
C ILE A 160 -18.63 1.28 4.23
N LYS A 161 -18.60 1.45 5.55
CA LYS A 161 -17.67 2.34 6.26
C LYS A 161 -16.88 1.46 7.23
N PRO A 162 -15.76 0.88 6.76
CA PRO A 162 -15.04 -0.13 7.51
C PRO A 162 -14.39 0.46 8.76
N ASP A 163 -14.55 -0.21 9.90
CA ASP A 163 -13.66 -0.04 11.04
C ASP A 163 -12.35 -0.78 10.75
N VAL A 164 -11.39 -0.03 10.20
CA VAL A 164 -10.09 -0.52 9.78
C VAL A 164 -9.28 -1.09 10.96
N ALA A 165 -9.43 -0.51 12.16
CA ALA A 165 -8.77 -1.02 13.36
C ALA A 165 -9.35 -2.38 13.76
N ALA A 166 -10.67 -2.54 13.69
CA ALA A 166 -11.32 -3.83 13.92
C ALA A 166 -10.92 -4.86 12.87
N ILE A 167 -10.87 -4.52 11.57
CA ILE A 167 -10.39 -5.43 10.51
C ILE A 167 -8.98 -5.93 10.82
N ASN A 168 -8.08 -5.04 11.24
CA ASN A 168 -6.73 -5.40 11.63
C ASN A 168 -6.68 -6.37 12.82
N GLN A 169 -7.70 -6.35 13.68
CA GLN A 169 -7.81 -7.24 14.84
C GLN A 169 -8.57 -8.55 14.57
N ILE A 170 -9.51 -8.55 13.63
CA ILE A 170 -10.35 -9.71 13.35
C ILE A 170 -9.66 -10.65 12.36
N ILE A 171 -9.05 -10.11 11.29
CA ILE A 171 -8.42 -10.93 10.26
C ILE A 171 -7.06 -11.42 10.76
N ARG A 172 -6.88 -12.75 10.80
CA ARG A 172 -5.69 -13.45 11.30
C ARG A 172 -5.19 -14.44 10.25
N GLY A 173 -3.89 -14.74 10.27
CA GLY A 173 -3.24 -15.68 9.36
C GLY A 173 -2.11 -15.04 8.54
N PRO A 174 -1.69 -15.67 7.42
CA PRO A 174 -0.53 -15.23 6.63
C PRO A 174 -0.64 -13.80 6.07
N ARG A 175 -1.87 -13.32 5.83
CA ARG A 175 -2.20 -11.94 5.42
C ARG A 175 -3.05 -11.25 6.48
N GLN A 176 -2.55 -11.26 7.71
CA GLN A 176 -3.19 -10.62 8.85
C GLN A 176 -3.62 -9.20 8.51
N GLY A 177 -4.85 -8.84 8.88
CA GLY A 177 -5.40 -7.51 8.63
C GLY A 177 -5.64 -7.17 7.15
N CYS A 178 -5.63 -8.13 6.22
CA CYS A 178 -5.97 -7.89 4.81
C CYS A 178 -7.31 -8.52 4.43
N LEU A 179 -8.24 -7.74 3.89
CA LEU A 179 -9.59 -8.15 3.54
C LEU A 179 -10.00 -7.64 2.16
N ILE A 180 -10.55 -8.55 1.35
CA ILE A 180 -11.28 -8.22 0.14
C ILE A 180 -12.77 -8.21 0.45
N VAL A 181 -13.47 -7.15 0.02
CA VAL A 181 -14.94 -7.10 0.00
C VAL A 181 -15.36 -6.99 -1.44
N THR A 182 -16.25 -7.86 -1.92
CA THR A 182 -16.66 -7.89 -3.33
C THR A 182 -18.16 -8.10 -3.50
N ALA A 183 -18.73 -7.69 -4.62
CA ALA A 183 -20.15 -7.83 -4.94
C ALA A 183 -20.32 -7.88 -6.47
N PRO A 184 -21.44 -8.42 -7.00
CA PRO A 184 -21.70 -8.34 -8.43
C PRO A 184 -21.86 -6.87 -8.85
N GLY A 185 -21.47 -6.56 -10.08
CA GLY A 185 -21.67 -5.23 -10.65
C GLY A 185 -23.14 -5.05 -11.04
N ASP A 186 -23.62 -3.81 -10.96
CA ASP A 186 -24.96 -3.48 -11.47
C ASP A 186 -25.05 -3.74 -12.99
N GLU A 187 -26.24 -4.05 -13.49
CA GLU A 187 -26.46 -4.23 -14.94
C GLU A 187 -26.10 -2.97 -15.74
N GLY A 188 -25.54 -3.18 -16.94
CA GLY A 188 -25.17 -2.10 -17.86
C GLY A 188 -23.88 -1.35 -17.49
N LYS A 189 -23.15 -1.79 -16.46
CA LYS A 189 -21.82 -1.27 -16.13
C LYS A 189 -20.75 -1.84 -17.07
N PRO A 190 -19.61 -1.14 -17.25
CA PRO A 190 -18.47 -1.65 -18.03
C PRO A 190 -17.62 -2.68 -17.26
N TYR A 191 -18.16 -3.30 -16.21
CA TYR A 191 -17.53 -4.29 -15.36
C TYR A 191 -18.57 -5.28 -14.84
N ASP A 192 -18.14 -6.51 -14.58
CA ASP A 192 -18.97 -7.63 -14.14
C ASP A 192 -19.08 -7.69 -12.60
N PHE A 193 -18.06 -7.20 -11.89
CA PHE A 193 -18.04 -7.16 -10.42
C PHE A 193 -17.33 -5.93 -9.86
N VAL A 194 -17.61 -5.64 -8.60
CA VAL A 194 -16.93 -4.58 -7.84
C VAL A 194 -16.18 -5.16 -6.64
N SER A 195 -15.09 -4.50 -6.27
CA SER A 195 -14.32 -4.85 -5.07
C SER A 195 -13.85 -3.62 -4.31
N ARG A 196 -13.49 -3.82 -3.04
CA ARG A 196 -12.66 -2.92 -2.23
C ARG A 196 -11.63 -3.77 -1.48
N PHE A 197 -10.48 -3.19 -1.19
CA PHE A 197 -9.39 -3.87 -0.49
C PHE A 197 -8.94 -3.05 0.71
N PHE A 198 -8.91 -3.68 1.88
CA PHE A 198 -8.44 -3.07 3.12
C PHE A 198 -7.23 -3.85 3.62
N GLY A 199 -6.11 -3.17 3.89
CA GLY A 199 -4.86 -3.80 4.29
C GLY A 199 -4.18 -3.19 5.52
N PRO A 200 -4.88 -2.86 6.62
CA PRO A 200 -4.24 -2.24 7.78
C PRO A 200 -3.09 -3.04 8.39
N GLY A 201 -3.07 -4.37 8.22
CA GLY A 201 -1.95 -5.20 8.66
C GLY A 201 -0.63 -4.91 7.95
N VAL A 202 -0.68 -4.23 6.79
CA VAL A 202 0.48 -3.75 6.04
C VAL A 202 0.56 -2.21 6.01
N GLY A 203 -0.18 -1.52 6.89
CA GLY A 203 -0.16 -0.07 7.02
C GLY A 203 -0.98 0.68 5.96
N ILE A 204 -1.86 0.00 5.23
CA ILE A 204 -2.71 0.60 4.19
C ILE A 204 -4.17 0.47 4.59
N ASP A 205 -4.82 1.57 4.96
CA ASP A 205 -6.23 1.55 5.36
C ASP A 205 -7.13 1.00 4.23
N GLU A 206 -7.02 1.58 3.03
CA GLU A 206 -7.68 1.12 1.80
C GLU A 206 -6.74 1.30 0.60
N ASP A 207 -6.48 0.21 -0.12
CA ASP A 207 -5.62 0.23 -1.31
C ASP A 207 -6.43 0.68 -2.54
N PRO A 208 -5.92 1.58 -3.41
CA PRO A 208 -6.68 2.06 -4.56
C PRO A 208 -7.10 0.99 -5.57
N VAL A 209 -6.15 0.15 -6.01
CA VAL A 209 -6.38 -0.97 -6.95
C VAL A 209 -5.38 -2.09 -6.69
N THR A 210 -5.85 -3.25 -6.28
CA THR A 210 -4.99 -4.31 -5.74
C THR A 210 -4.91 -5.48 -6.70
N GLY A 211 -3.89 -5.51 -7.58
CA GLY A 211 -3.77 -6.59 -8.59
C GLY A 211 -3.80 -8.00 -7.99
N SER A 212 -3.13 -8.25 -6.86
CA SER A 212 -3.19 -9.54 -6.19
C SER A 212 -4.58 -9.90 -5.67
N ALA A 213 -5.40 -8.92 -5.27
CA ALA A 213 -6.79 -9.18 -4.89
C ALA A 213 -7.62 -9.60 -6.11
N PHE A 214 -7.42 -8.97 -7.27
CA PHE A 214 -8.06 -9.39 -8.52
C PHE A 214 -7.69 -10.82 -8.92
N ALA A 215 -6.44 -11.24 -8.73
CA ALA A 215 -6.03 -12.62 -8.96
C ALA A 215 -6.74 -13.62 -8.01
N ASP A 216 -7.20 -13.17 -6.84
CA ASP A 216 -7.91 -13.98 -5.87
C ASP A 216 -9.42 -14.06 -6.16
N VAL A 217 -10.05 -12.91 -6.48
CA VAL A 217 -11.51 -12.83 -6.67
C VAL A 217 -11.98 -13.07 -8.10
N ALA A 218 -11.16 -12.82 -9.12
CA ALA A 218 -11.61 -13.00 -10.50
C ALA A 218 -12.00 -14.46 -10.80
N PRO A 219 -11.25 -15.48 -10.38
CA PRO A 219 -11.67 -16.87 -10.55
C PRO A 219 -13.01 -17.19 -9.84
N TYR A 220 -13.34 -16.53 -8.73
CA TYR A 220 -14.64 -16.70 -8.06
C TYR A 220 -15.79 -16.18 -8.94
N TRP A 221 -15.62 -14.99 -9.51
CA TRP A 221 -16.62 -14.38 -10.39
C TRP A 221 -16.73 -15.08 -11.74
N CYS A 222 -15.61 -15.50 -12.32
CA CYS A 222 -15.59 -16.35 -13.50
C CYS A 222 -16.44 -17.62 -13.31
N ASP A 223 -16.24 -18.34 -12.21
CA ASP A 223 -16.99 -19.57 -11.93
C ASP A 223 -18.49 -19.27 -11.66
N ARG A 224 -18.81 -18.15 -11.00
CA ARG A 224 -20.18 -17.75 -10.68
C ARG A 224 -20.97 -17.26 -11.91
N PHE A 225 -20.28 -16.68 -12.90
CA PHE A 225 -20.89 -16.17 -14.13
C PHE A 225 -20.71 -17.12 -15.34
N ASP A 226 -20.06 -18.27 -15.16
CA ASP A 226 -19.70 -19.19 -16.24
C ASP A 226 -18.90 -18.51 -17.37
N MET A 227 -17.85 -17.78 -16.98
CA MET A 227 -16.98 -16.99 -17.88
C MET A 227 -15.50 -17.34 -17.71
N GLU A 228 -14.73 -17.24 -18.80
CA GLU A 228 -13.26 -17.40 -18.76
C GLU A 228 -12.51 -16.10 -18.39
N SER A 229 -13.17 -14.96 -18.57
CA SER A 229 -12.63 -13.64 -18.29
C SER A 229 -13.71 -12.76 -17.70
N VAL A 230 -13.33 -11.94 -16.72
CA VAL A 230 -14.19 -10.94 -16.10
C VAL A 230 -13.47 -9.60 -16.05
N VAL A 231 -14.21 -8.51 -16.06
CA VAL A 231 -13.75 -7.16 -15.79
C VAL A 231 -14.26 -6.78 -14.41
N GLY A 232 -13.38 -6.39 -13.50
CA GLY A 232 -13.82 -5.85 -12.21
C GLY A 232 -13.36 -4.41 -12.01
N PHE A 233 -14.12 -3.71 -11.17
CA PHE A 233 -13.84 -2.34 -10.78
C PHE A 233 -13.57 -2.26 -9.28
N GLN A 234 -12.38 -1.81 -8.88
CA GLN A 234 -12.09 -1.57 -7.47
C GLN A 234 -12.63 -0.20 -7.08
N ALA A 235 -13.73 -0.16 -6.33
CA ALA A 235 -14.49 1.02 -5.97
C ALA A 235 -13.89 1.79 -4.77
N SER A 236 -12.57 1.99 -4.80
CA SER A 236 -11.86 2.89 -3.90
C SER A 236 -12.12 4.35 -4.26
N LYS A 237 -11.60 5.29 -3.47
CA LYS A 237 -11.67 6.73 -3.78
C LYS A 237 -11.10 7.09 -5.15
N ARG A 238 -10.07 6.38 -5.63
CA ARG A 238 -9.42 6.63 -6.93
C ARG A 238 -10.06 5.84 -8.06
N GLY A 239 -10.54 4.63 -7.78
CA GLY A 239 -11.12 3.73 -8.77
C GLY A 239 -10.09 3.14 -9.74
N GLY A 240 -10.34 1.93 -10.22
CA GLY A 240 -9.58 1.35 -11.32
C GLY A 240 -10.19 0.07 -11.87
N TYR A 241 -9.86 -0.21 -13.13
CA TYR A 241 -10.42 -1.32 -13.89
C TYR A 241 -9.34 -2.36 -14.15
N VAL A 242 -9.69 -3.62 -13.95
CA VAL A 242 -8.81 -4.75 -14.25
C VAL A 242 -9.62 -5.78 -15.01
N ARG A 243 -9.17 -6.14 -16.21
CA ARG A 243 -9.66 -7.35 -16.88
C ARG A 243 -8.81 -8.51 -16.38
N ALA A 244 -9.44 -9.58 -15.92
CA ALA A 244 -8.77 -10.75 -15.40
C ALA A 244 -9.23 -11.97 -16.20
N ILE A 245 -8.25 -12.68 -16.77
CA ILE A 245 -8.46 -13.91 -17.55
C ILE A 245 -7.94 -15.06 -16.70
N GLN A 246 -8.82 -16.00 -16.33
CA GLN A 246 -8.41 -17.14 -15.54
C GLN A 246 -7.78 -18.24 -16.42
N THR A 247 -6.73 -18.86 -15.91
CA THR A 247 -6.16 -20.08 -16.48
C THR A 247 -6.14 -21.19 -15.40
N LEU A 248 -5.62 -22.36 -15.73
CA LEU A 248 -5.51 -23.46 -14.79
C LEU A 248 -4.60 -23.13 -13.59
N SER A 249 -3.50 -22.39 -13.80
CA SER A 249 -2.47 -22.15 -12.77
C SER A 249 -2.20 -20.68 -12.45
N SER A 250 -2.72 -19.76 -13.26
CA SER A 250 -2.51 -18.32 -13.11
C SER A 250 -3.76 -17.51 -13.43
N VAL A 251 -3.76 -16.26 -13.01
CA VAL A 251 -4.72 -15.25 -13.46
C VAL A 251 -3.93 -14.17 -14.18
N ARG A 252 -4.26 -13.95 -15.45
CA ARG A 252 -3.67 -12.88 -16.25
C ARG A 252 -4.49 -11.62 -16.02
N LEU A 253 -3.87 -10.61 -15.45
CA LEU A 253 -4.44 -9.28 -15.29
C LEU A 253 -4.05 -8.44 -16.49
N LEU A 254 -5.00 -7.69 -17.03
CA LEU A 254 -4.81 -6.69 -18.05
C LEU A 254 -5.24 -5.33 -17.49
N GLY A 255 -4.34 -4.35 -17.61
CA GLY A 255 -4.55 -3.01 -17.13
C GLY A 255 -3.81 -1.98 -17.97
N GLN A 256 -4.36 -0.77 -18.01
CA GLN A 256 -3.67 0.40 -18.56
C GLN A 256 -2.75 1.01 -17.51
N VAL A 257 -1.77 1.82 -17.97
CA VAL A 257 -0.96 2.66 -17.08
C VAL A 257 -0.96 4.10 -17.56
N ALA A 258 -0.89 5.04 -16.62
CA ALA A 258 -0.74 6.47 -16.89
C ALA A 258 0.47 7.01 -16.13
N VAL A 259 1.43 7.62 -16.84
CA VAL A 259 2.61 8.23 -16.22
C VAL A 259 2.25 9.63 -15.73
N TYR A 260 2.31 9.83 -14.42
CA TYR A 260 2.03 11.11 -13.77
C TYR A 260 3.26 12.02 -13.72
N LEU A 261 4.42 11.48 -13.34
CA LEU A 261 5.65 12.25 -13.16
C LEU A 261 6.86 11.49 -13.72
N ARG A 262 7.77 12.24 -14.33
CA ARG A 262 9.11 11.80 -14.73
C ARG A 262 10.12 12.70 -14.05
N GLY A 263 11.14 12.15 -13.42
CA GLY A 263 12.12 12.94 -12.68
C GLY A 263 13.41 12.20 -12.40
N GLU A 264 14.22 12.83 -11.56
CA GLU A 264 15.50 12.30 -11.11
C GLU A 264 15.63 12.45 -9.59
N LEU A 265 16.04 11.37 -8.93
CA LEU A 265 16.48 11.38 -7.55
C LEU A 265 17.85 12.06 -7.43
N ASP A 266 18.05 12.79 -6.32
CA ASP A 266 19.28 13.54 -6.07
C ASP A 266 20.54 12.64 -6.20
N PRO A 267 21.58 13.08 -6.93
CA PRO A 267 22.78 12.29 -7.16
C PRO A 267 23.52 11.85 -5.89
N SER A 268 23.34 12.56 -4.77
CA SER A 268 23.96 12.20 -3.49
C SER A 268 23.43 10.89 -2.90
N ILE A 269 22.21 10.48 -3.24
CA ILE A 269 21.61 9.21 -2.78
C ILE A 269 22.44 8.02 -3.28
N ALA A 270 22.94 8.07 -4.52
CA ALA A 270 23.80 7.02 -5.06
C ALA A 270 25.15 6.90 -4.30
N ARG A 271 25.60 7.99 -3.65
CA ARG A 271 26.84 7.98 -2.85
C ARG A 271 26.64 7.35 -1.48
N LEU A 272 25.41 7.31 -0.96
CA LEU A 272 25.10 6.63 0.30
C LEU A 272 25.34 5.12 0.19
N ALA A 273 25.23 4.55 -1.01
CA ALA A 273 25.54 3.14 -1.29
C ALA A 273 26.99 2.75 -1.01
N ASN A 274 27.92 3.72 -1.05
CA ASN A 274 29.35 3.47 -0.84
C ASN A 274 29.79 3.68 0.62
N ARG A 275 28.87 3.99 1.54
CA ARG A 275 29.19 4.31 2.94
C ARG A 275 28.97 3.16 3.93
N THR A 276 28.48 2.02 3.48
CA THR A 276 28.33 0.83 4.32
C THR A 276 29.62 0.01 4.33
N GLU A 277 30.17 -0.14 5.54
CA GLU A 277 31.37 -0.91 5.96
C GLU A 277 32.74 -0.22 5.92
N GLU A 278 32.92 0.85 6.72
CA GLU A 278 34.17 0.96 7.50
C GLU A 278 33.81 0.75 8.99
N PRO A 279 34.44 -0.21 9.71
CA PRO A 279 34.29 -0.28 11.15
C PRO A 279 34.71 1.06 11.73
N GLU A 280 33.90 1.63 12.62
CA GLU A 280 34.20 2.91 13.25
C GLU A 280 35.56 2.80 13.96
N ALA A 281 36.60 3.35 13.33
CA ALA A 281 37.94 3.35 13.91
C ALA A 281 37.85 3.97 15.32
N PRO A 282 38.50 3.38 16.33
CA PRO A 282 38.29 3.76 17.72
C PRO A 282 38.47 5.28 17.86
N ARG A 283 37.39 5.97 18.24
CA ARG A 283 37.34 7.43 18.32
C ARG A 283 38.43 7.91 19.28
N ARG A 284 39.53 8.42 18.73
CA ARG A 284 40.52 9.20 19.50
C ARG A 284 39.77 10.37 20.11
N LYS A 285 39.68 10.42 21.45
CA LYS A 285 39.11 11.55 22.22
C LYS A 285 39.86 12.85 21.88
N LYS A 286 39.45 13.53 20.81
CA LYS A 286 39.80 14.94 20.58
C LYS A 286 38.78 15.78 21.32
N ARG A 287 39.27 16.68 22.20
CA ARG A 287 38.47 17.66 22.94
C ARG A 287 37.51 18.35 21.95
N ARG A 288 36.21 18.23 22.21
CA ARG A 288 35.14 18.87 21.44
C ARG A 288 35.24 20.38 21.66
N ALA A 289 35.79 21.11 20.69
CA ALA A 289 35.47 22.53 20.56
C ALA A 289 33.98 22.61 20.18
N LYS A 290 33.21 23.50 20.82
CA LYS A 290 31.81 23.78 20.48
C LYS A 290 31.76 24.21 19.01
N ARG A 291 31.38 23.29 18.12
CA ARG A 291 31.06 23.61 16.73
C ARG A 291 29.67 24.23 16.74
N ALA A 292 29.57 25.51 16.37
CA ALA A 292 28.29 26.15 16.12
C ALA A 292 27.55 25.37 15.01
N LEU A 293 26.23 25.26 15.14
CA LEU A 293 25.37 24.69 14.11
C LEU A 293 25.51 25.52 12.82
N PRO A 294 25.45 24.91 11.62
CA PRO A 294 25.50 25.65 10.37
C PRO A 294 24.33 26.65 10.26
N ALA A 295 24.56 27.76 9.58
CA ALA A 295 23.71 28.96 9.46
C ALA A 295 22.33 28.75 8.78
N ILE A 296 21.80 27.53 8.72
CA ILE A 296 20.46 27.21 8.19
C ILE A 296 19.36 27.57 9.21
N PHE A 297 19.73 28.00 10.42
CA PHE A 297 18.82 28.51 11.45
C PHE A 297 18.88 30.03 11.62
N GLU A 298 19.63 30.73 10.77
CA GLU A 298 19.69 32.20 10.77
C GLU A 298 19.20 32.71 9.41
N ASP A 299 17.88 32.80 9.23
CA ASP A 299 17.29 33.73 8.28
C ASP A 299 16.10 34.43 8.94
N PRO A 300 15.92 35.74 8.73
CA PRO A 300 15.01 36.56 9.50
C PRO A 300 13.57 36.31 9.04
N LEU A 301 12.68 36.30 10.04
CA LEU A 301 11.24 36.27 9.90
C LEU A 301 10.77 37.10 8.68
N LEU A 302 10.00 36.45 7.82
CA LEU A 302 9.16 37.09 6.80
C LEU A 302 8.42 38.29 7.43
N PRO A 303 8.54 39.53 6.90
CA PRO A 303 7.81 40.65 7.43
C PRO A 303 6.33 40.52 7.05
N GLY A 304 5.45 40.32 8.04
CA GLY A 304 4.00 40.38 7.79
C GLY A 304 3.07 39.56 8.70
N LEU A 305 3.56 38.81 9.69
CA LEU A 305 2.71 38.20 10.72
C LEU A 305 2.99 38.88 12.05
N GLU A 306 2.12 39.83 12.43
CA GLU A 306 2.04 40.30 13.81
C GLU A 306 1.80 39.09 14.72
N ALA A 307 2.74 38.85 15.62
CA ALA A 307 2.60 37.81 16.64
C ALA A 307 1.42 38.18 17.55
N ALA A 308 0.40 37.32 17.58
CA ALA A 308 -0.65 37.41 18.59
C ALA A 308 0.00 37.34 20.00
N PRO A 309 -0.45 38.15 20.96
CA PRO A 309 0.10 38.10 22.32
C PRO A 309 -0.16 36.71 22.94
N PRO A 310 0.77 36.23 23.79
CA PRO A 310 0.62 34.91 24.42
C PRO A 310 -0.64 34.86 25.29
N PRO A 311 -1.31 33.69 25.40
CA PRO A 311 -2.47 33.55 26.27
C PRO A 311 -2.05 33.81 27.72
N THR A 312 -2.75 34.74 28.36
CA THR A 312 -2.58 35.08 29.75
C THR A 312 -2.89 33.87 30.64
N SER A 313 -2.05 33.68 31.65
CA SER A 313 -2.13 32.66 32.69
C SER A 313 -3.53 32.53 33.29
N HIS A 314 -4.03 31.28 33.37
CA HIS A 314 -5.20 30.91 34.16
C HIS A 314 -5.06 31.37 35.63
N PRO A 315 -6.16 31.82 36.28
CA PRO A 315 -6.13 32.16 37.70
C PRO A 315 -6.01 30.89 38.56
N ALA A 316 -5.32 31.02 39.69
CA ALA A 316 -5.09 29.95 40.67
C ALA A 316 -6.41 29.37 41.24
N PRO A 317 -6.46 28.06 41.58
CA PRO A 317 -7.63 27.48 42.22
C PRO A 317 -7.72 27.87 43.70
N PRO A 318 -8.93 27.96 44.28
CA PRO A 318 -9.12 28.33 45.68
C PRO A 318 -8.71 27.20 46.64
N GLU A 319 -8.18 27.62 47.80
CA GLU A 319 -7.74 26.75 48.90
C GLU A 319 -8.88 25.85 49.42
N THR A 320 -8.64 24.53 49.44
CA THR A 320 -9.56 23.57 50.06
C THR A 320 -9.13 23.31 51.50
N GLN A 321 -10.02 23.64 52.44
CA GLN A 321 -9.88 23.29 53.86
C GLN A 321 -9.99 21.77 54.03
N GLY A 322 -8.98 21.16 54.66
CA GLY A 322 -8.96 19.74 54.97
C GLY A 322 -10.03 19.33 55.99
N PRO A 323 -10.45 18.05 56.00
CA PRO A 323 -11.53 17.56 56.86
C PRO A 323 -11.10 17.46 58.34
N PRO A 324 -12.03 17.67 59.30
CA PRO A 324 -11.74 17.52 60.73
C PRO A 324 -11.67 16.04 61.17
N PRO A 325 -10.98 15.74 62.29
CA PRO A 325 -10.67 14.37 62.71
C PRO A 325 -11.88 13.59 63.25
N PRO A 326 -11.82 12.24 63.24
CA PRO A 326 -12.96 11.39 63.57
C PRO A 326 -13.28 11.38 65.07
N ARG A 327 -14.58 11.49 65.39
CA ARG A 327 -15.12 11.28 66.74
C ARG A 327 -15.36 9.79 66.99
N ILE A 328 -14.73 9.27 68.05
CA ILE A 328 -15.00 7.96 68.64
C ILE A 328 -16.32 8.05 69.43
N MET A 329 -17.32 7.25 69.07
CA MET A 329 -18.49 7.01 69.94
C MET A 329 -18.44 5.60 70.50
N VAL A 330 -18.35 5.54 71.82
CA VAL A 330 -18.43 4.34 72.64
C VAL A 330 -19.91 3.93 72.78
N THR A 331 -20.26 2.73 72.34
CA THR A 331 -21.55 2.09 72.66
C THR A 331 -21.37 1.21 73.90
N GLY A 332 -21.76 1.73 75.06
CA GLY A 332 -21.91 0.96 76.30
C GLY A 332 -23.38 0.96 76.71
N GLY A 333 -24.00 -0.21 76.74
CA GLY A 333 -25.43 -0.38 76.94
C GLY A 333 -25.93 -0.34 78.38
N LYS A 334 -27.25 -0.31 78.50
CA LYS A 334 -28.09 -1.13 79.39
C LYS A 334 -29.52 -1.11 78.86
#